data_AF-A0A2P9ATS9-F1
#
_entry.id   AF-A0A2P9ATS9-F1
#
_cell.length_a   1.000
_cell.length_b   1.000
_cell.length_c   1.000
_cell.angle_alpha   90.00
_cell.angle_beta   90.00
_cell.angle_gamma   90.00
#
_symmetry.space_group_name_H-M   'P 1'
#
loop_
_entity.id
_entity.type
_entity.pdbx_description
1 polymer ?
#
loop_
_entity_poly.entity_id
_entity_poly.type
_entity_poly.pdbx_seq_one_letter_code
_entity_poly.pdbx_strand_id
1 'polypeptide(L)'
;MMANKNELLDLERGFWTGDAAYFKANADTECLVAFPQMAQTMSNADLAGTATDPNRWRDLDIDLKGIIEPGSDIVILTYEAHATRENGEPYAALVSTGYVHRVNGWKMMFHAQTPLEPAAKH
;
A
#
# COMPACT_ATOMS: atom_id res chain seq x y z
N MET A 1 -1.49 21.64 0.91
CA MET A 1 -0.36 21.46 -0.03
C MET A 1 -0.83 20.40 -1.02
N MET A 2 -0.78 20.63 -2.33
CA MET A 2 -1.21 19.58 -3.28
C MET A 2 -0.24 18.41 -3.17
N ALA A 3 -0.77 17.20 -3.07
CA ALA A 3 0.07 16.02 -2.94
C ALA A 3 0.76 15.72 -4.27
N ASN A 4 2.06 15.47 -4.25
CA ASN A 4 2.75 15.06 -5.47
C ASN A 4 2.41 13.60 -5.76
N LYS A 5 1.73 13.34 -6.88
CA LYS A 5 1.38 11.97 -7.32
C LYS A 5 2.58 11.02 -7.29
N ASN A 6 3.76 11.47 -7.74
CA ASN A 6 4.94 10.60 -7.80
C ASN A 6 5.42 10.23 -6.39
N GLU A 7 5.38 11.16 -5.43
CA GLU A 7 5.74 10.90 -4.04
C GLU A 7 4.85 9.81 -3.42
N LEU A 8 3.54 9.89 -3.68
CA LEU A 8 2.59 8.88 -3.17
C LEU A 8 2.80 7.52 -3.84
N LEU A 9 3.10 7.48 -5.13
CA LEU A 9 3.41 6.23 -5.83
C LEU A 9 4.74 5.63 -5.36
N ASP A 10 5.73 6.45 -5.03
CA ASP A 10 6.98 5.99 -4.41
C ASP A 10 6.74 5.44 -3.00
N LEU A 11 5.81 6.03 -2.23
CA LEU A 11 5.34 5.47 -0.96
C LEU A 11 4.71 4.09 -1.16
N GLU A 12 3.79 3.95 -2.12
CA GLU A 12 3.18 2.64 -2.43
C GLU A 12 4.24 1.61 -2.79
N ARG A 13 5.18 1.94 -3.69
CA ARG A 13 6.28 1.03 -4.06
C ARG A 13 7.07 0.59 -2.83
N GLY A 14 7.37 1.52 -1.93
CA GLY A 14 8.05 1.22 -0.68
C GLY A 14 7.24 0.32 0.27
N PHE A 15 5.92 0.42 0.33
CA PHE A 15 5.11 -0.53 1.12
C PHE A 15 5.09 -1.93 0.51
N TRP A 16 5.10 -2.05 -0.82
CA TRP A 16 5.17 -3.33 -1.51
C TRP A 16 6.55 -3.98 -1.40
N THR A 17 7.64 -3.25 -1.56
CA THR A 17 8.99 -3.86 -1.65
C THR A 17 9.86 -3.66 -0.41
N GLY A 18 9.51 -2.71 0.45
CA GLY A 18 10.28 -2.35 1.64
C GLY A 18 10.12 -3.32 2.81
N ASP A 19 10.69 -2.95 3.95
CA ASP A 19 10.76 -3.79 5.15
C ASP A 19 9.98 -3.19 6.33
N ALA A 20 10.07 -3.84 7.49
CA ALA A 20 9.45 -3.36 8.71
C ALA A 20 9.89 -1.92 9.10
N ALA A 21 11.12 -1.49 8.78
CA ALA A 21 11.58 -0.13 9.08
C ALA A 21 10.87 0.89 8.20
N TYR A 22 10.64 0.56 6.92
CA TYR A 22 9.86 1.40 6.02
C TYR A 22 8.42 1.60 6.50
N PHE A 23 7.76 0.51 6.92
CA PHE A 23 6.41 0.58 7.47
C PHE A 23 6.38 1.45 8.74
N LYS A 24 7.35 1.29 9.65
CA LYS A 24 7.44 2.12 10.86
C LYS A 24 7.55 3.61 10.54
N ALA A 25 8.33 3.97 9.53
CA ALA A 25 8.54 5.35 9.14
C ALA A 25 7.33 5.97 8.43
N ASN A 26 6.56 5.18 7.67
CA ASN A 26 5.60 5.70 6.70
C ASN A 26 4.13 5.34 6.98
N ALA A 27 3.83 4.35 7.82
CA ALA A 27 2.47 4.13 8.31
C ALA A 27 2.13 5.14 9.42
N ASP A 28 0.86 5.54 9.51
CA ASP A 28 0.40 6.38 10.61
C ASP A 28 0.37 5.58 11.92
N THR A 29 0.07 6.24 13.05
CA THR A 29 0.01 5.58 14.36
C THR A 29 -0.95 4.39 14.39
N GLU A 30 -2.07 4.54 13.69
CA GLU A 30 -3.06 3.50 13.45
C GLU A 30 -3.43 3.49 11.96
N CYS A 31 -3.61 2.30 11.40
CA CYS A 31 -3.99 2.12 10.02
C CYS A 31 -5.17 1.15 9.94
N LEU A 32 -6.24 1.57 9.27
CA LEU A 32 -7.31 0.67 8.89
C LEU A 32 -6.82 -0.19 7.73
N VAL A 33 -6.88 -1.51 7.86
CA VAL A 33 -6.52 -2.43 6.79
C VAL A 33 -7.69 -3.32 6.39
N ALA A 34 -7.74 -3.66 5.10
CA ALA A 34 -8.65 -4.67 4.57
C ALA A 34 -7.88 -5.54 3.56
N PHE A 35 -7.41 -6.68 4.03
CA PHE A 35 -6.77 -7.73 3.23
C PHE A 35 -7.77 -8.85 2.92
N PRO A 36 -7.45 -9.80 2.01
CA PRO A 36 -8.44 -10.72 1.44
C PRO A 36 -9.23 -11.57 2.45
N GLN A 37 -8.69 -11.79 3.64
CA GLN A 37 -9.30 -12.61 4.69
C GLN A 37 -9.32 -11.92 6.06
N MET A 38 -9.01 -10.62 6.11
CA MET A 38 -8.91 -9.89 7.38
C MET A 38 -9.13 -8.40 7.16
N ALA A 39 -9.96 -7.80 8.02
CA ALA A 39 -10.08 -6.36 8.11
C ALA A 39 -10.09 -5.94 9.58
N GLN A 40 -9.22 -5.01 9.95
CA GLN A 40 -9.11 -4.49 11.32
C GLN A 40 -8.32 -3.19 11.34
N THR A 41 -8.32 -2.51 12.49
CA THR A 41 -7.32 -1.48 12.77
C THR A 41 -6.03 -2.15 13.23
N MET A 42 -4.90 -1.79 12.62
CA MET A 42 -3.58 -2.23 13.06
C MET A 42 -2.78 -1.04 13.56
N SER A 43 -2.01 -1.23 14.64
CA SER A 43 -1.01 -0.25 15.04
C SER A 43 0.13 -0.20 14.02
N ASN A 44 0.89 0.89 14.01
CA ASN A 44 2.11 1.00 13.23
C ASN A 44 3.07 -0.21 13.44
N ALA A 45 3.23 -0.64 14.69
CA ALA A 45 4.11 -1.74 15.05
C ALA A 45 3.60 -3.10 14.51
N ASP A 46 2.29 -3.36 14.64
CA ASP A 46 1.68 -4.58 14.13
C ASP A 46 1.75 -4.63 12.60
N LEU A 47 1.47 -3.50 11.95
CA LEU A 47 1.53 -3.41 10.50
C LEU A 47 2.96 -3.62 9.99
N ALA A 48 3.97 -3.03 10.64
CA ALA A 48 5.37 -3.30 10.35
C ALA A 48 5.76 -4.77 10.58
N GLY A 49 5.12 -5.45 11.54
CA GLY A 49 5.28 -6.89 11.75
C GLY A 49 4.86 -7.74 10.56
N THR A 50 3.86 -7.30 9.78
CA THR A 50 3.44 -8.00 8.54
C THR A 50 4.52 -7.97 7.46
N ALA A 51 5.43 -6.99 7.52
CA ALA A 51 6.48 -6.79 6.53
C ALA A 51 7.74 -7.64 6.76
N THR A 52 7.67 -8.64 7.67
CA THR A 52 8.78 -9.53 8.01
C THR A 52 8.80 -10.83 7.20
N ASP A 53 7.80 -11.07 6.34
CA ASP A 53 7.78 -12.22 5.44
C ASP A 53 9.03 -12.16 4.53
N PRO A 54 9.88 -13.22 4.52
CA PRO A 54 11.03 -13.27 3.63
C PRO A 54 10.63 -13.23 2.15
N ASN A 55 9.42 -13.65 1.79
CA ASN A 55 8.93 -13.67 0.41
C ASN A 55 8.35 -12.31 -0.01
N ARG A 56 9.18 -11.27 0.03
CA ARG A 56 8.79 -9.91 -0.38
C ARG A 56 8.40 -9.85 -1.86
N TRP A 57 7.71 -8.77 -2.23
CA TRP A 57 7.28 -8.52 -3.60
C TRP A 57 8.44 -7.97 -4.44
N ARG A 58 8.53 -8.43 -5.68
CA ARG A 58 9.43 -7.93 -6.73
C ARG A 58 8.65 -7.73 -8.03
N ASP A 59 9.32 -7.16 -9.03
CA ASP A 59 8.76 -6.91 -10.36
C ASP A 59 7.42 -6.14 -10.30
N LEU A 60 7.33 -5.18 -9.36
CA LEU A 60 6.10 -4.44 -9.08
C LEU A 60 5.80 -3.41 -10.16
N ASP A 61 4.65 -3.58 -10.81
CA ASP A 61 4.01 -2.57 -11.64
C ASP A 61 2.78 -1.98 -10.93
N ILE A 62 2.61 -0.67 -11.04
CA ILE A 62 1.50 0.07 -10.43
C ILE A 62 0.84 0.91 -11.53
N ASP A 63 -0.42 0.61 -11.80
CA ASP A 63 -1.26 1.40 -12.71
C ASP A 63 -2.28 2.23 -11.91
N LEU A 64 -2.00 3.52 -11.74
CA LEU A 64 -2.87 4.44 -11.00
C LEU A 64 -4.16 4.69 -11.76
N LYS A 65 -5.29 4.27 -11.18
CA LYS A 65 -6.63 4.44 -11.77
C LYS A 65 -7.33 5.71 -11.32
N GLY A 66 -7.03 6.21 -10.11
CA GLY A 66 -7.66 7.41 -9.58
C GLY A 66 -6.99 7.95 -8.33
N ILE A 67 -7.13 9.27 -8.13
CA ILE A 67 -6.64 9.98 -6.95
C ILE A 67 -7.60 11.14 -6.66
N ILE A 68 -7.92 11.34 -5.38
CA ILE A 68 -8.71 12.47 -4.90
C ILE A 68 -8.04 13.10 -3.66
N GLU A 69 -8.26 14.39 -3.47
CA GLU A 69 -7.77 15.16 -2.32
C GLU A 69 -8.99 15.76 -1.59
N PRO A 70 -9.66 15.02 -0.69
CA PRO A 70 -10.86 15.51 0.00
C PRO A 70 -10.62 16.76 0.86
N GLY A 71 -9.35 17.02 1.21
CA GLY A 71 -8.90 18.22 1.93
C GLY A 71 -7.39 18.38 1.78
N SER A 72 -6.82 19.42 2.40
CA SER A 72 -5.39 19.74 2.29
C SER A 72 -4.44 18.69 2.87
N ASP A 73 -4.96 17.83 3.75
CA ASP A 73 -4.18 16.90 4.56
C ASP A 73 -4.62 15.45 4.37
N ILE A 74 -5.48 15.16 3.39
CA ILE A 74 -5.95 13.81 3.08
C ILE A 74 -5.85 13.57 1.59
N VAL A 75 -5.29 12.42 1.22
CA VAL A 75 -5.29 11.93 -0.16
C VAL A 75 -5.78 10.50 -0.16
N ILE A 76 -6.61 10.16 -1.14
CA ILE A 76 -7.02 8.77 -1.37
C ILE A 76 -6.69 8.44 -2.81
N LEU A 77 -6.01 7.32 -3.01
CA LEU A 77 -5.64 6.84 -4.33
C LEU A 77 -6.08 5.39 -4.50
N THR A 78 -6.37 5.02 -5.74
CA THR A 78 -6.65 3.64 -6.12
C THR A 78 -5.88 3.26 -7.37
N TYR A 79 -5.34 2.05 -7.36
CA TYR A 79 -4.49 1.54 -8.42
C TYR A 79 -4.68 0.04 -8.57
N GLU A 80 -4.20 -0.47 -9.69
CA GLU A 80 -4.01 -1.87 -9.92
C GLU A 80 -2.52 -2.20 -9.73
N ALA A 81 -2.23 -3.21 -8.93
CA ALA A 81 -0.88 -3.67 -8.66
C ALA A 81 -0.67 -5.03 -9.31
N HIS A 82 0.48 -5.21 -9.96
CA HIS A 82 0.98 -6.51 -10.40
C HIS A 82 2.36 -6.71 -9.80
N ALA A 83 2.56 -7.80 -9.08
CA ALA A 83 3.83 -8.13 -8.45
C ALA A 83 4.08 -9.63 -8.50
N THR A 84 5.33 -10.01 -8.31
CA THR A 84 5.74 -11.41 -8.16
C THR A 84 6.32 -11.59 -6.77
N ARG A 85 5.89 -12.60 -6.03
CA ARG A 85 6.57 -12.98 -4.77
C ARG A 85 7.99 -13.47 -5.08
N GLU A 86 8.91 -13.40 -4.12
CA GLU A 86 10.26 -13.96 -4.34
C GLU A 86 10.26 -15.44 -4.75
N ASN A 87 9.26 -16.22 -4.31
CA ASN A 87 9.09 -17.63 -4.70
C ASN A 87 8.59 -17.82 -6.15
N GLY A 88 8.32 -16.73 -6.89
CA GLY A 88 7.86 -16.73 -8.28
C GLY A 88 6.35 -16.73 -8.49
N GLU A 89 5.55 -16.73 -7.42
CA GLU A 89 4.09 -16.69 -7.54
C GLU A 89 3.60 -15.28 -7.93
N PRO A 90 2.86 -15.12 -9.04
CA PRO A 90 2.31 -13.83 -9.43
C PRO A 90 1.12 -13.46 -8.54
N TYR A 91 0.98 -12.16 -8.30
CA TYR A 91 -0.13 -11.59 -7.57
C TYR A 91 -0.58 -10.30 -8.24
N ALA A 92 -1.89 -10.15 -8.35
CA ALA A 92 -2.52 -8.94 -8.84
C ALA A 92 -3.63 -8.52 -7.88
N ALA A 93 -3.79 -7.22 -7.67
CA ALA A 93 -4.83 -6.69 -6.79
C ALA A 93 -5.29 -5.29 -7.22
N LEU A 94 -6.57 -5.01 -7.00
CA LEU A 94 -7.06 -3.64 -6.90
C LEU A 94 -6.77 -3.14 -5.48
N VAL A 95 -6.14 -1.98 -5.39
CA VAL A 95 -5.69 -1.40 -4.14
C VAL A 95 -6.29 -0.03 -3.94
N SER A 96 -6.69 0.27 -2.70
CA SER A 96 -7.02 1.63 -2.28
C SER A 96 -6.19 1.99 -1.06
N THR A 97 -5.50 3.12 -1.12
CA THR A 97 -4.70 3.63 0.00
C THR A 97 -5.14 5.05 0.34
N GLY A 98 -5.33 5.29 1.64
CA GLY A 98 -5.60 6.61 2.20
C GLY A 98 -4.38 7.12 2.96
N TYR A 99 -3.95 8.32 2.61
CA TYR A 99 -2.87 9.04 3.27
C TYR A 99 -3.39 10.24 4.03
N VAL A 100 -2.72 10.52 5.13
CA VAL A 100 -2.90 11.72 5.91
C VAL A 100 -1.58 12.46 6.06
N HIS A 101 -1.60 13.78 5.89
CA HIS A 101 -0.41 14.59 6.06
C HIS A 101 -0.13 14.82 7.54
N ARG A 102 1.11 14.55 7.96
CA ARG A 102 1.63 14.80 9.31
C ARG A 102 2.82 15.74 9.21
N VAL A 103 3.33 16.20 10.36
CA VAL A 103 4.53 17.07 10.43
C VAL A 103 5.72 16.44 9.68
N ASN A 104 5.80 15.10 9.65
CA ASN A 104 6.87 14.35 9.00
C ASN A 104 6.45 13.72 7.66
N GLY A 105 5.57 14.40 6.92
CA GLY A 105 5.10 13.99 5.59
C GLY A 105 3.85 13.11 5.60
N TRP A 106 3.52 12.55 4.44
CA TRP A 106 2.37 11.66 4.26
C TRP A 106 2.54 10.36 5.03
N LYS A 107 1.46 9.93 5.70
CA LYS A 107 1.38 8.67 6.44
C LYS A 107 0.19 7.85 5.99
N MET A 108 0.41 6.55 5.77
CA MET A 108 -0.65 5.64 5.38
C MET A 108 -1.57 5.37 6.58
N MET A 109 -2.83 5.78 6.47
CA MET A 109 -3.86 5.62 7.51
C MET A 109 -4.93 4.59 7.12
N PHE A 110 -5.01 4.23 5.84
CA PHE A 110 -5.93 3.23 5.30
C PHE A 110 -5.28 2.48 4.16
N HIS A 111 -5.44 1.16 4.11
CA HIS A 111 -4.95 0.33 3.00
C HIS A 111 -5.83 -0.90 2.79
N ALA A 112 -6.35 -1.07 1.58
CA ALA A 112 -7.19 -2.18 1.22
C ALA A 112 -6.72 -2.85 -0.06
N GLN A 113 -6.72 -4.18 -0.08
CA GLN A 113 -6.40 -4.99 -1.25
C GLN A 113 -7.53 -5.94 -1.57
N THR A 114 -7.97 -5.91 -2.83
CA THR A 114 -8.90 -6.87 -3.39
C THR A 114 -8.15 -7.67 -4.47
N PRO A 115 -7.79 -8.94 -4.22
CA PRO A 115 -7.07 -9.75 -5.19
C PRO A 115 -7.87 -9.86 -6.48
N LEU A 116 -7.18 -9.73 -7.59
CA LEU A 116 -7.69 -10.13 -8.89
C LEU A 116 -7.40 -11.61 -9.07
N GLU A 117 -8.36 -12.35 -9.62
CA GLU A 117 -8.05 -13.71 -10.06
C GLU A 117 -6.91 -13.66 -11.09
N PRO A 118 -5.96 -14.60 -11.06
CA PRO A 118 -4.97 -14.68 -12.12
C PRO A 118 -5.71 -14.78 -13.45
N ALA A 119 -5.41 -13.88 -14.39
CA ALA A 119 -5.97 -13.97 -15.72
C ALA A 119 -5.76 -15.42 -16.22
N ALA A 120 -6.86 -16.11 -16.53
CA ALA A 120 -6.80 -17.47 -17.04
C ALA A 120 -5.83 -17.48 -18.22
N LYS A 121 -4.78 -18.30 -18.13
CA LYS A 121 -3.85 -18.47 -19.26
C LYS A 121 -4.66 -19.02 -20.43
N HIS A 122 -4.90 -18.18 -21.44
CA HIS A 122 -5.41 -18.60 -22.74
C HIS A 122 -4.31 -19.28 -23.55
#